data_AF-A0A0Q4LB46-F1
#
_entry.id   AF-A0A0Q4LB46-F1
#
_cell.length_a   1.000
_cell.length_b   1.000
_cell.length_c   1.000
_cell.angle_alpha   90.00
_cell.angle_beta   90.00
_cell.angle_gamma   90.00
#
_symmetry.space_group_name_H-M   'P 1'
#
loop_
_entity.id
_entity.type
_entity.pdbx_description
1 polymer ?
#
loop_
_entity_poly.entity_id
_entity_poly.type
_entity_poly.pdbx_seq_one_letter_code
_entity_poly.pdbx_strand_id
1 'polypeptide(L)' 'MEELINQLKKYLGNRVEEVRSKGPAEVEIVIGEMEDVDQLSADLKTHIGEIVDEITLAKIDFVTPEGKEIYSFALNQ' A
#
# COMPACT_ATOMS: atom_id res chain seq x y z
N MET A 1 2.51 -7.00 10.25
CA MET A 1 1.73 -7.11 9.00
C MET A 1 0.27 -6.75 9.17
N GLU A 2 -0.49 -7.42 10.04
CA GLU A 2 -1.90 -7.09 10.26
C GLU A 2 -2.11 -5.62 10.70
N GLU A 3 -1.23 -5.12 11.59
CA GLU A 3 -1.24 -3.72 12.01
C GLU A 3 -1.01 -2.75 10.85
N LEU A 4 0.02 -2.98 10.03
CA LEU A 4 0.28 -2.20 8.81
C LEU A 4 -0.94 -2.17 7.90
N ILE A 5 -1.55 -3.33 7.62
CA ILE A 5 -2.75 -3.41 6.78
C ILE A 5 -3.91 -2.60 7.38
N ASN A 6 -4.13 -2.68 8.70
CA ASN A 6 -5.18 -1.90 9.35
C ASN A 6 -4.92 -0.39 9.29
N GLN A 7 -3.67 0.04 9.45
CA GLN A 7 -3.28 1.44 9.31
C GLN A 7 -3.46 1.93 7.86
N LEU A 8 -3.03 1.14 6.88
CA LEU A 8 -3.23 1.41 5.45
C LEU A 8 -4.72 1.53 5.12
N LYS A 9 -5.56 0.61 5.59
CA LYS A 9 -7.02 0.69 5.41
C LYS A 9 -7.61 1.96 6.00
N LYS A 10 -7.14 2.37 7.18
CA LYS A 10 -7.60 3.60 7.85
C LYS A 10 -7.18 4.86 7.09
N TYR A 11 -5.97 4.89 6.54
CA TYR A 11 -5.44 6.02 5.80
C TYR A 11 -6.07 6.15 4.40
N LEU A 12 -6.09 5.04 3.66
CA LEU A 12 -6.58 5.00 2.28
C LEU A 12 -8.11 5.10 2.22
N GLY A 13 -8.81 4.59 3.24
CA GLY A 13 -10.26 4.68 3.34
C GLY A 13 -10.94 4.17 2.06
N ASN A 14 -11.78 5.02 1.46
CA ASN A 14 -12.53 4.71 0.23
C ASN A 14 -11.76 5.06 -1.07
N ARG A 15 -10.49 5.48 -0.99
CA ARG A 15 -9.66 5.77 -2.19
C ARG A 15 -9.26 4.50 -2.92
N VAL A 16 -9.23 3.38 -2.20
CA VAL A 16 -8.81 2.07 -2.71
C VAL A 16 -9.97 1.10 -2.52
N GLU A 17 -10.05 0.10 -3.38
CA GLU A 17 -11.11 -0.92 -3.29
C GLU A 17 -10.83 -1.91 -2.18
N GLU A 18 -9.56 -2.31 -2.03
CA GLU A 18 -9.15 -3.31 -1.05
C GLU A 18 -7.69 -3.13 -0.65
N VAL A 19 -7.36 -3.52 0.59
CA VAL A 19 -5.98 -3.70 1.04
C VAL A 19 -5.86 -5.10 1.64
N ARG A 20 -4.96 -5.92 1.11
CA ARG A 20 -4.80 -7.33 1.50
C ARG A 20 -3.34 -7.75 1.56
N SER A 21 -3.06 -8.79 2.34
CA SER A 21 -1.73 -9.40 2.40
C SER A 21 -1.57 -10.36 1.22
N LYS A 22 -0.47 -10.24 0.49
CA LYS A 22 -0.06 -11.18 -0.57
C LYS A 22 0.94 -12.21 -0.07
N GLY A 23 1.80 -11.81 0.86
CA GLY A 23 2.85 -12.63 1.43
C GLY A 23 3.29 -12.17 2.82
N PRO A 24 4.33 -12.79 3.41
CA PRO A 24 4.79 -12.51 4.77
C PRO A 24 5.29 -11.06 4.97
N ALA A 25 5.70 -10.41 3.88
CA ALA A 25 6.16 -9.01 3.87
C ALA A 25 5.61 -8.27 2.63
N GLU A 26 4.49 -8.69 2.07
CA GLU A 26 3.92 -8.10 0.84
C GLU A 26 2.45 -7.75 1.06
N VAL A 27 2.10 -6.50 0.71
CA VAL A 27 0.75 -5.95 0.77
C VAL A 27 0.32 -5.53 -0.62
N GLU A 28 -0.87 -5.95 -1.02
CA GLU A 28 -1.55 -5.45 -2.22
C GLU A 28 -2.57 -4.38 -1.84
N ILE A 29 -2.52 -3.27 -2.56
CA ILE A 29 -3.51 -2.20 -2.55
C ILE A 29 -4.21 -2.26 -3.91
N VAL A 30 -5.49 -2.61 -3.89
CA VAL A 30 -6.32 -2.67 -5.09
C VAL A 30 -6.86 -1.27 -5.36
N ILE A 31 -6.49 -0.71 -6.50
CA ILE A 31 -6.87 0.64 -6.94
C ILE A 31 -7.85 0.57 -8.12
N GLY A 32 -8.88 1.41 -8.06
CA GLY A 32 -9.84 1.56 -9.16
C GLY A 32 -9.27 2.36 -10.34
N GLU A 33 -9.97 2.33 -11.48
CA GLU A 33 -9.49 2.87 -12.76
C GLU A 33 -9.22 4.40 -12.80
N MET A 34 -9.64 5.17 -11.78
CA MET A 34 -9.52 6.64 -11.76
C MET A 34 -8.48 7.20 -10.78
N GLU A 35 -7.76 6.35 -10.02
CA GLU A 35 -6.78 6.85 -9.06
C GLU A 35 -5.43 7.20 -9.71
N ASP A 36 -4.87 8.35 -9.34
CA ASP A 36 -3.50 8.73 -9.66
C ASP A 36 -2.53 7.99 -8.74
N VAL A 37 -1.99 6.87 -9.24
CA VAL A 37 -1.11 5.96 -8.51
C VAL A 37 0.20 6.64 -8.12
N ASP A 38 0.71 7.54 -8.96
CA ASP A 38 1.96 8.24 -8.69
C ASP A 38 1.80 9.16 -7.48
N GLN A 39 0.75 9.99 -7.47
CA GLN A 39 0.46 10.86 -6.32
C GLN A 39 0.12 10.05 -5.07
N LEU A 40 -0.72 9.03 -5.20
CA LEU A 40 -1.11 8.17 -4.08
C LEU A 40 0.11 7.47 -3.47
N SER A 41 1.04 6.98 -4.29
CA SER A 41 2.25 6.31 -3.80
C SER A 41 3.18 7.27 -3.08
N ALA A 42 3.29 8.53 -3.52
CA ALA A 42 4.10 9.56 -2.86
C ALA A 42 3.51 9.97 -1.51
N ASP A 43 2.20 10.20 -1.47
CA ASP A 43 1.45 10.48 -0.23
C ASP A 43 1.61 9.32 0.76
N LEU A 44 1.48 8.09 0.26
CA LEU A 44 1.57 6.88 1.06
C LEU A 44 2.98 6.65 1.61
N LYS A 45 4.03 6.86 0.82
CA LYS A 45 5.42 6.77 1.31
C LYS A 45 5.70 7.75 2.44
N THR A 46 5.20 8.99 2.29
CA THR A 46 5.33 10.04 3.30
C THR A 46 4.61 9.63 4.58
N HIS A 47 3.35 9.21 4.47
CA HIS A 47 2.54 8.82 5.62
C HIS A 47 3.03 7.53 6.31
N ILE A 48 3.44 6.52 5.52
CA ILE A 48 3.97 5.28 6.08
C ILE A 48 5.21 5.56 6.92
N GLY A 49 6.12 6.43 6.46
CA GLY A 49 7.30 6.82 7.23
C GLY A 49 7.00 7.44 8.61
N GLU A 50 5.78 7.96 8.83
CA GLU A 50 5.35 8.50 10.12
C GLU A 50 4.73 7.45 11.06
N ILE A 51 4.30 6.30 10.52
CA ILE A 51 3.47 5.32 11.25
C ILE A 51 4.14 3.95 11.40
N VAL A 52 5.12 3.61 10.55
CA VAL A 52 5.90 2.38 10.68
C VAL A 52 7.24 2.66 11.32
N ASP A 53 7.66 1.75 12.21
CA ASP A 53 9.02 1.73 12.74
C ASP A 53 10.03 1.58 11.59
N GLU A 54 11.20 2.20 11.70
CA GLU A 54 12.28 2.17 10.69
C GLU A 54 12.74 0.75 10.35
N ILE A 55 12.40 -0.24 11.19
CA ILE A 55 12.68 -1.66 10.99
C ILE A 55 11.60 -2.42 10.21
N THR A 56 10.48 -1.78 9.86
CA THR A 56 9.38 -2.45 9.16
C THR A 56 9.76 -2.67 7.70
N LEU A 57 10.00 -3.94 7.35
CA LEU A 57 10.27 -4.37 5.99
C LEU A 57 8.98 -4.89 5.34
N ALA A 58 8.44 -4.15 4.37
CA ALA A 58 7.35 -4.64 3.54
C ALA A 58 7.42 -4.06 2.12
N LYS A 59 6.96 -4.83 1.13
CA LYS A 59 6.68 -4.38 -0.22
C LYS A 59 5.20 -4.02 -0.33
N ILE A 60 4.93 -2.86 -0.91
CA ILE A 60 3.59 -2.37 -1.23
C ILE A 60 3.43 -2.45 -2.74
N ASP A 61 2.46 -3.26 -3.18
CA ASP A 61 2.08 -3.43 -4.57
C ASP A 61 0.74 -2.73 -4.82
N PHE A 62 0.69 -1.82 -5.79
CA PHE A 62 -0.58 -1.32 -6.32
C PHE A 62 -1.00 -2.17 -7.49
N VAL A 63 -2.21 -2.71 -7.42
CA VAL A 63 -2.75 -3.63 -8.41
C VAL A 63 -4.12 -3.16 -8.90
N THR A 64 -4.45 -3.47 -10.16
CA THR A 64 -5.82 -3.35 -10.66
C THR A 64 -6.74 -4.37 -9.97
N PRO A 65 -8.08 -4.25 -10.09
CA PRO A 65 -9.01 -5.29 -9.62
C PRO A 65 -8.76 -6.67 -10.25
N GLU A 66 -8.21 -6.69 -11.48
CA GLU A 66 -7.79 -7.92 -12.17
C GLU A 66 -6.48 -8.54 -11.64
N GLY A 67 -5.83 -7.91 -10.64
CA GLY A 67 -4.57 -8.37 -10.05
C GLY A 67 -3.30 -8.02 -10.84
N LYS A 68 -3.39 -7.13 -11.84
CA LYS A 68 -2.22 -6.65 -12.58
C LYS A 68 -1.48 -5.60 -11.76
N GLU A 69 -0.19 -5.81 -11.52
CA GLU A 69 0.68 -4.82 -10.87
C GLU A 69 0.83 -3.57 -11.77
N ILE A 70 0.54 -2.40 -11.19
CA ILE A 70 0.72 -1.10 -11.81
C ILE A 70 2.02 -0.46 -11.30
N TYR A 71 2.23 -0.51 -10.00
CA TYR A 71 3.39 0.08 -9.33
C TYR A 71 3.73 -0.69 -8.06
N SER A 72 5.00 -0.69 -7.67
CA SER A 72 5.40 -1.25 -6.37
C SER A 72 6.56 -0.48 -5.75
N PHE A 73 6.61 -0.48 -4.42
CA PHE A 73 7.71 0.08 -3.65
C PHE A 73 7.96 -0.69 -2.35
N ALA A 74 9.19 -0.62 -1.84
CA ALA A 74 9.56 -1.22 -0.57
C ALA A 74 9.70 -0.17 0.53
N LEU A 75 9.33 -0.56 1.76
CA LEU A 75 9.58 0.20 2.98
C LEU A 75 10.99 -0.12 3.50
N ASN A 76 11.72 0.92 3.92
CA ASN A 76 13.01 0.86 4.61
C ASN A 76 14.07 -0.04 3.91
N GLN A 77 14.53 0.38 2.73
CA GLN A 77 15.73 -0.16 2.08
C GLN A 77 16.98 0.66 2.38
#